data_AF-A0A949INP1-F1
#
_entry.id   AF-A0A949INP1-F1
#
_cell.length_a   1.000
_cell.length_b   1.000
_cell.length_c   1.000
_cell.angle_alpha   90.00
_cell.angle_beta   90.00
_cell.angle_gamma   90.00
#
_symmetry.space_group_name_H-M   'P 1'
#
loop_
_entity.id
_entity.type
_entity.pdbx_description
1 polymer ?
#
loop_
_entity_poly.entity_id
_entity_poly.type
_entity_poly.pdbx_seq_one_letter_code
_entity_poly.pdbx_strand_id
1 'polypeptide(L)'
;MLSPQTPWGYPSMLAVVLWGVSAFLPKLALRQLPPLHMTVYSNCFFLLGCVALQAFYGFHVEFNARGVMLAGLVGVSGGTAQLFYNLSLRNNSLTYNVVIASLYPVVATLMAYLFLGETLGARQAAGVALGIVSLLMMVKTSDRKTEGP
;
A
#
# COMPACT_ATOMS: atom_id res chain seq x y z
N MET A 1 17.69 -12.37 15.60
CA MET A 1 17.11 -13.68 15.26
C MET A 1 15.81 -13.84 16.04
N LEU A 2 14.66 -13.65 15.39
CA LEU A 2 13.35 -13.81 16.04
C LEU A 2 13.06 -15.30 16.23
N SER A 3 12.63 -15.68 17.44
CA SER A 3 12.40 -17.07 17.84
C SER A 3 11.17 -17.68 17.13
N PRO A 4 11.06 -19.02 17.04
CA PRO A 4 10.06 -19.73 16.22
C PRO A 4 8.60 -19.60 16.70
N GLN A 5 8.33 -18.83 17.77
CA GLN A 5 7.06 -18.85 18.51
C GLN A 5 6.40 -17.47 18.61
N THR A 6 6.84 -16.44 17.86
CA THR A 6 6.01 -15.23 17.73
C THR A 6 4.83 -15.58 16.82
N PRO A 7 3.57 -15.50 17.28
CA PRO A 7 2.45 -15.68 16.37
C PRO A 7 2.53 -14.59 15.32
N TRP A 8 2.86 -14.96 14.08
CA TRP A 8 3.00 -14.09 12.91
C TRP A 8 1.78 -13.17 12.66
N GLY A 9 0.66 -13.47 13.33
CA GLY A 9 -0.52 -12.63 13.38
C GLY A 9 -0.28 -11.25 14.01
N TYR A 10 0.49 -11.13 15.10
CA TYR A 10 0.67 -9.84 15.79
C TYR A 10 1.29 -8.74 14.92
N PRO A 11 2.44 -8.95 14.23
CA PRO A 11 3.01 -7.91 13.36
C PRO A 11 2.08 -7.60 12.18
N SER A 12 1.36 -8.60 11.65
CA SER A 12 0.40 -8.40 10.56
C SER A 12 -0.80 -7.55 10.99
N MET A 13 -1.33 -7.78 12.19
CA MET A 13 -2.42 -6.98 12.76
C MET A 13 -1.98 -5.54 13.03
N LEU A 14 -0.79 -5.34 13.59
CA LEU A 14 -0.23 -4.01 13.80
C LEU A 14 -0.03 -3.29 12.46
N ALA A 15 0.45 -3.99 11.44
CA ALA A 15 0.61 -3.45 10.10
C ALA A 15 -0.72 -2.96 9.52
N VAL A 16 -1.82 -3.70 9.70
CA VAL A 16 -3.17 -3.28 9.25
C VAL A 16 -3.60 -1.97 9.91
N VAL A 17 -3.38 -1.84 11.23
CA VAL A 17 -3.71 -0.60 11.96
C VAL A 17 -2.88 0.57 11.44
N LEU A 18 -1.56 0.39 11.30
CA LEU A 18 -0.66 1.42 10.79
C LEU A 18 -0.97 1.80 9.34
N TRP A 19 -1.31 0.82 8.50
CA TRP A 19 -1.76 1.07 7.12
C TRP A 19 -3.05 1.89 7.09
N GLY A 20 -4.02 1.58 7.97
CA GLY A 20 -5.25 2.35 8.10
C GLY A 20 -5.00 3.80 8.48
N VAL A 21 -4.13 4.04 9.47
CA VAL A 21 -3.71 5.40 9.85
C VAL A 21 -2.99 6.11 8.69
N SER A 22 -2.08 5.41 8.01
CA SER A 22 -1.32 5.94 6.87
C SER A 22 -2.19 6.29 5.66
N ALA A 23 -3.35 5.63 5.49
CA ALA A 23 -4.30 5.97 4.43
C ALA A 23 -5.13 7.23 4.77
N PHE A 24 -5.39 7.46 6.07
CA PHE A 24 -6.15 8.62 6.54
C PHE A 24 -5.32 9.92 6.57
N LEU A 25 -4.10 9.88 7.11
CA LEU A 25 -3.27 11.08 7.32
C LEU A 25 -3.03 11.92 6.05
N PRO A 26 -2.76 11.34 4.87
CA PRO A 26 -2.61 12.10 3.63
C PRO A 26 -3.85 12.91 3.28
N LYS A 27 -5.07 12.46 3.64
CA LYS A 27 -6.29 13.24 3.39
C LYS A 27 -6.27 14.59 4.12
N LEU A 28 -5.66 14.65 5.29
CA LEU A 28 -5.47 15.88 6.05
C LEU A 28 -4.32 16.72 5.49
N ALA A 29 -3.17 16.10 5.20
CA ALA A 29 -1.98 16.79 4.71
C ALA A 29 -2.17 17.39 3.30
N LEU A 30 -2.92 16.72 2.42
CA LEU A 30 -3.21 17.19 1.06
C LEU A 30 -4.11 18.44 1.01
N ARG A 31 -4.68 18.87 2.16
CA ARG A 31 -5.35 20.18 2.26
C ARG A 31 -4.35 21.35 2.25
N GLN A 32 -3.10 21.07 2.60
CA GLN A 32 -2.04 22.08 2.77
C GLN A 32 -0.91 21.91 1.76
N LEU A 33 -0.76 20.69 1.19
CA LEU A 33 0.35 20.34 0.32
C LEU A 33 -0.12 19.77 -1.03
N PRO A 34 0.54 20.12 -2.14
CA PRO A 34 0.37 19.42 -3.40
C PRO A 34 0.73 17.92 -3.29
N PRO A 35 0.08 17.02 -4.06
CA PRO A 35 0.33 15.57 -4.01
C PRO A 35 1.78 15.17 -4.18
N LEU A 36 2.51 15.84 -5.07
CA LEU A 36 3.92 15.57 -5.30
C LEU A 36 4.77 15.88 -4.07
N HIS A 37 4.56 17.04 -3.44
CA HIS A 37 5.31 17.46 -2.26
C HIS A 37 5.00 16.53 -1.08
N MET A 38 3.73 16.15 -0.92
CA MET A 38 3.32 15.17 0.09
C MET A 38 4.08 13.85 -0.07
N THR A 39 4.14 13.31 -1.29
CA THR A 39 4.86 12.05 -1.57
C THR A 39 6.36 12.17 -1.34
N VAL A 40 6.98 13.29 -1.72
CA VAL A 40 8.41 13.52 -1.48
C VAL A 40 8.70 13.57 0.01
N TYR A 41 7.97 14.41 0.76
CA TYR A 41 8.19 14.54 2.21
C TYR A 41 7.94 13.23 2.95
N SER A 42 6.87 12.49 2.63
CA SER A 42 6.60 11.20 3.28
C SER A 42 7.71 10.19 3.05
N ASN A 43 8.26 10.11 1.83
CA ASN A 43 9.37 9.21 1.52
C ASN A 43 10.67 9.64 2.21
N CYS A 44 10.93 10.95 2.33
CA CYS A 44 12.08 11.43 3.10
C CYS A 44 11.97 11.08 4.59
N PHE A 45 10.81 11.30 5.22
CA PHE A 45 10.59 10.92 6.62
C PHE A 45 10.65 9.41 6.83
N PHE A 46 10.16 8.62 5.88
CA PHE A 46 10.28 7.17 5.91
C PHE A 46 11.74 6.72 5.84
N LEU A 47 12.53 7.26 4.90
CA LEU A 47 13.96 6.97 4.77
C LEU A 47 14.72 7.35 6.05
N LEU A 48 14.47 8.54 6.60
CA LEU A 48 15.08 8.98 7.86
C LEU A 48 14.75 8.03 9.01
N GLY A 49 13.49 7.58 9.10
CA GLY A 49 13.05 6.59 10.08
C GLY A 49 13.78 5.25 9.93
N CYS A 50 13.92 4.75 8.70
CA CYS A 50 14.66 3.52 8.41
C CYS A 50 16.14 3.64 8.79
N VAL A 51 16.80 4.75 8.45
CA VAL A 51 18.21 5.00 8.80
C VAL A 51 18.39 5.10 10.32
N ALA A 52 17.50 5.81 11.02
CA ALA A 52 17.54 5.92 12.48
C ALA A 52 17.34 4.57 13.17
N LEU A 53 16.40 3.74 12.68
CA LEU A 53 16.21 2.38 13.16
C LEU A 53 17.44 1.51 12.91
N GLN A 54 18.04 1.62 11.73
CA GLN A 54 19.25 0.87 11.39
C GLN A 54 20.44 1.28 12.28
N ALA A 55 20.56 2.58 12.61
CA ALA A 55 21.53 3.08 13.57
C ALA A 55 21.32 2.48 14.97
N PHE A 56 20.06 2.42 15.43
CA PHE A 56 19.71 1.86 16.73
C PHE A 56 20.04 0.35 16.84
N TYR A 57 19.91 -0.40 15.75
CA TYR A 57 20.22 -1.83 15.68
C TYR A 57 21.64 -2.17 15.18
N GLY A 58 22.54 -1.18 15.04
CA GLY A 58 23.97 -1.42 14.82
C GLY A 58 24.47 -1.44 13.38
N PHE A 59 23.77 -0.83 12.41
CA PHE A 59 24.20 -0.71 11.00
C PHE A 59 24.76 -2.00 10.38
N HIS A 60 23.97 -3.06 10.40
CA HIS A 60 24.26 -4.26 9.61
C HIS A 60 23.64 -4.10 8.21
N VAL A 61 24.46 -3.75 7.22
CA VAL A 61 24.03 -3.70 5.81
C VAL A 61 24.45 -5.01 5.14
N GLU A 62 23.47 -5.85 4.82
CA GLU A 62 23.71 -7.00 3.95
C GLU A 62 23.63 -6.55 2.49
N PHE A 63 24.74 -6.70 1.76
CA PHE A 63 24.79 -6.31 0.35
C PHE A 63 24.61 -7.54 -0.56
N ASN A 64 23.47 -7.60 -1.24
CA ASN A 64 23.19 -8.56 -2.29
C ASN A 64 22.71 -7.80 -3.53
N ALA A 65 23.45 -7.83 -4.63
CA ALA A 65 23.14 -7.02 -5.82
C ALA A 65 21.72 -7.27 -6.37
N ARG A 66 21.25 -8.54 -6.38
CA ARG A 66 19.88 -8.86 -6.79
C ARG A 66 18.86 -8.35 -5.79
N GLY A 67 19.12 -8.53 -4.49
CA GLY A 67 18.28 -8.01 -3.41
C GLY A 67 18.13 -6.49 -3.46
N VAL A 68 19.24 -5.77 -3.67
CA VAL A 68 19.28 -4.31 -3.82
C VAL A 68 18.53 -3.86 -5.06
N MET A 69 18.70 -4.55 -6.20
CA MET A 69 17.96 -4.25 -7.43
C MET A 69 16.45 -4.42 -7.23
N LEU A 70 16.02 -5.53 -6.62
CA LEU A 70 14.61 -5.77 -6.30
C LEU A 70 14.06 -4.73 -5.31
N ALA A 71 14.83 -4.38 -4.27
CA ALA A 71 14.47 -3.32 -3.33
C ALA A 71 14.32 -1.96 -4.02
N GLY A 72 15.19 -1.65 -5.00
CA GLY A 72 15.07 -0.46 -5.84
C GLY A 72 13.76 -0.45 -6.64
N LEU A 73 13.38 -1.58 -7.24
CA LEU A 73 12.10 -1.73 -7.93
C LEU A 73 10.91 -1.57 -6.99
N VAL A 74 10.99 -2.08 -5.76
CA VAL A 74 9.97 -1.86 -4.72
C VAL A 74 9.86 -0.37 -4.39
N GLY A 75 10.99 0.33 -4.22
CA GLY A 75 11.01 1.76 -3.94
C GLY A 75 10.40 2.60 -5.08
N VAL A 76 10.79 2.33 -6.33
CA VAL A 76 10.27 3.05 -7.50
C VAL A 76 8.77 2.77 -7.70
N SER A 77 8.36 1.50 -7.68
CA SER A 77 6.95 1.12 -7.85
C SER A 77 6.09 1.63 -6.69
N GLY A 78 6.52 1.46 -5.44
CA GLY A 78 5.82 1.93 -4.26
C GLY A 78 5.71 3.45 -4.18
N GLY A 79 6.80 4.18 -4.45
CA GLY A 79 6.78 5.65 -4.49
C GLY A 79 5.89 6.20 -5.60
N THR A 80 5.91 5.58 -6.78
CA THR A 80 5.03 5.93 -7.90
C THR A 80 3.57 5.63 -7.56
N ALA A 81 3.28 4.46 -6.98
CA ALA A 81 1.94 4.10 -6.51
C ALA A 81 1.42 5.09 -5.46
N GLN A 82 2.26 5.50 -4.50
CA GLN A 82 1.91 6.51 -3.50
C GLN A 82 1.56 7.86 -4.13
N LEU A 83 2.28 8.29 -5.18
CA LEU A 83 1.97 9.51 -5.91
C LEU A 83 0.59 9.44 -6.56
N PHE A 84 0.30 8.37 -7.30
CA PHE A 84 -1.02 8.18 -7.91
C PHE A 84 -2.13 8.05 -6.87
N TYR A 85 -1.86 7.36 -5.76
CA TYR A 85 -2.79 7.29 -4.64
C TYR A 85 -3.11 8.67 -4.08
N ASN A 86 -2.10 9.52 -3.84
CA ASN A 86 -2.28 10.88 -3.35
C ASN A 86 -2.99 11.79 -4.36
N LEU A 87 -2.71 11.63 -5.66
CA LEU A 87 -3.42 12.33 -6.74
C LEU A 87 -4.92 12.00 -6.74
N SER A 88 -5.26 10.70 -6.65
CA SER A 88 -6.64 10.25 -6.53
C SER A 88 -7.29 10.76 -5.23
N LEU A 89 -6.59 10.68 -4.10
CA LEU A 89 -7.12 11.09 -2.80
C LEU A 89 -7.44 12.59 -2.72
N ARG A 90 -6.72 13.41 -3.47
CA ARG A 90 -6.96 14.85 -3.53
C ARG A 90 -8.34 15.17 -4.13
N ASN A 91 -8.73 14.44 -5.16
CA ASN A 91 -9.95 14.70 -5.92
C ASN A 91 -11.13 13.82 -5.49
N ASN A 92 -10.88 12.71 -4.81
CA ASN A 92 -11.91 11.75 -4.42
C ASN A 92 -12.08 11.62 -2.90
N SER A 93 -13.14 10.94 -2.48
CA SER A 93 -13.32 10.59 -1.06
C SER A 93 -12.27 9.57 -0.59
N LEU A 94 -11.92 9.59 0.70
CA LEU A 94 -11.02 8.60 1.30
C LEU A 94 -11.56 7.18 1.07
N THR A 95 -12.86 6.98 1.30
CA THR A 95 -13.54 5.70 1.11
C THR A 95 -13.39 5.17 -0.32
N TYR A 96 -13.63 6.01 -1.33
CA TYR A 96 -13.45 5.63 -2.73
C TYR A 96 -12.01 5.16 -3.01
N ASN A 97 -11.02 5.93 -2.55
CA ASN A 97 -9.62 5.64 -2.84
C ASN A 97 -9.13 4.36 -2.12
N VAL A 98 -9.53 4.15 -0.86
CA VAL A 98 -9.21 2.93 -0.10
C VAL A 98 -9.83 1.69 -0.73
N VAL A 99 -11.05 1.78 -1.24
CA VAL A 99 -11.75 0.65 -1.88
C VAL A 99 -11.10 0.28 -3.19
N ILE A 100 -10.77 1.25 -4.04
CA ILE A 100 -10.02 0.97 -5.26
C ILE A 100 -8.67 0.36 -4.93
N ALA A 101 -7.96 0.91 -3.93
CA ALA A 101 -6.70 0.35 -3.49
C ALA A 101 -6.84 -1.09 -2.98
N SER A 102 -7.95 -1.47 -2.34
CA SER A 102 -8.17 -2.85 -1.87
C SER A 102 -8.25 -3.91 -2.97
N LEU A 103 -8.16 -3.53 -4.25
CA LEU A 103 -7.96 -4.45 -5.37
C LEU A 103 -6.50 -4.85 -5.59
N TYR A 104 -5.52 -4.17 -4.98
CA TYR A 104 -4.12 -4.55 -5.12
C TYR A 104 -3.84 -6.03 -4.77
N PRO A 105 -4.53 -6.69 -3.80
CA PRO A 105 -4.35 -8.11 -3.52
C PRO A 105 -4.67 -8.99 -4.74
N VAL A 106 -5.63 -8.60 -5.57
CA VAL A 106 -5.95 -9.33 -6.82
C VAL A 106 -4.74 -9.31 -7.76
N VAL A 107 -4.15 -8.13 -7.95
CA VAL A 107 -2.95 -7.96 -8.79
C VAL A 107 -1.78 -8.75 -8.19
N ALA A 108 -1.56 -8.65 -6.88
CA ALA A 108 -0.49 -9.36 -6.18
C ALA A 108 -0.64 -10.88 -6.28
N THR A 109 -1.86 -11.41 -6.08
CA THR A 109 -2.18 -12.83 -6.22
C THR A 109 -1.99 -13.33 -7.66
N LEU A 110 -2.35 -12.53 -8.66
CA LEU A 110 -2.08 -12.87 -10.06
C LEU A 110 -0.57 -12.88 -10.37
N MET A 111 0.18 -11.91 -9.84
CA MET A 111 1.65 -11.90 -9.98
C MET A 111 2.29 -13.11 -9.29
N ALA A 112 1.79 -13.50 -8.12
CA ALA A 112 2.26 -14.70 -7.42
C ALA A 112 1.99 -15.98 -8.23
N TYR A 113 0.81 -16.08 -8.84
CA TYR A 113 0.51 -17.18 -9.77
C TYR A 113 1.47 -17.21 -10.97
N LEU A 114 1.71 -16.07 -11.62
CA LEU A 114 2.50 -15.98 -12.85
C LEU A 114 4.00 -16.14 -12.62
N PHE A 115 4.55 -15.58 -11.54
CA PHE A 115 5.99 -15.47 -11.33
C PHE A 115 6.52 -16.33 -10.19
N LEU A 116 5.71 -16.64 -9.17
CA LEU A 116 6.11 -17.44 -8.02
C LEU A 116 5.64 -18.90 -8.13
N GLY A 117 4.79 -19.22 -9.09
CA GLY A 117 4.24 -20.57 -9.29
C GLY A 117 3.21 -20.97 -8.23
N GLU A 118 2.65 -20.01 -7.50
CA GLU A 118 1.60 -20.28 -6.52
C GLU A 118 0.30 -20.69 -7.22
N THR A 119 -0.31 -21.82 -6.85
CA THR A 119 -1.57 -22.24 -7.46
C THR A 119 -2.76 -21.50 -6.87
N LEU A 120 -3.58 -20.87 -7.71
CA LEU A 120 -4.82 -20.21 -7.29
C LEU A 120 -5.88 -21.24 -6.88
N GLY A 121 -6.16 -21.32 -5.59
CA GLY A 121 -7.28 -22.13 -5.10
C GLY A 121 -8.63 -21.52 -5.50
N ALA A 122 -9.66 -22.35 -5.68
CA ALA A 122 -11.02 -21.88 -6.02
C ALA A 122 -11.57 -20.81 -5.04
N ARG A 123 -11.16 -20.86 -3.76
CA ARG A 123 -11.52 -19.86 -2.75
C ARG A 123 -10.88 -18.49 -2.98
N GLN A 124 -9.62 -18.43 -3.44
CA GLN A 124 -8.96 -17.17 -3.79
C GLN A 124 -9.59 -16.56 -5.04
N ALA A 125 -9.91 -17.38 -6.05
CA ALA A 125 -10.63 -16.92 -7.24
C ALA A 125 -12.00 -16.32 -6.88
N ALA A 126 -12.74 -16.94 -5.94
CA ALA A 126 -13.98 -16.39 -5.41
C ALA A 126 -13.76 -15.05 -4.67
N GLY A 127 -12.70 -14.94 -3.87
CA GLY A 127 -12.32 -13.69 -3.20
C GLY A 127 -12.00 -12.55 -4.18
N VAL A 128 -11.27 -12.86 -5.25
CA VAL A 128 -10.99 -11.92 -6.35
C VAL A 128 -12.29 -11.45 -7.01
N ALA A 129 -13.20 -12.36 -7.34
CA ALA A 129 -14.48 -12.03 -7.95
C ALA A 129 -15.33 -11.13 -7.03
N LEU A 130 -15.39 -11.43 -5.73
CA LEU A 130 -16.07 -10.60 -4.73
C LEU A 130 -15.45 -9.19 -4.61
N GLY A 131 -14.12 -9.08 -4.67
CA GLY A 131 -13.42 -7.79 -4.69
C GLY A 131 -13.82 -6.92 -5.89
N ILE A 132 -13.91 -7.52 -7.08
CA ILE A 132 -14.37 -6.82 -8.30
C ILE A 132 -15.82 -6.36 -8.15
N VAL A 133 -16.71 -7.20 -7.58
CA VAL A 133 -18.11 -6.82 -7.33
C VAL A 133 -18.19 -5.64 -6.35
N SER A 134 -17.42 -5.66 -5.27
CA SER A 134 -17.35 -4.54 -4.31
C SER A 134 -16.96 -3.22 -5.00
N LEU A 135 -15.97 -3.26 -5.90
CA LEU A 135 -15.57 -2.10 -6.69
C LEU A 135 -16.72 -1.55 -7.54
N LEU A 136 -17.39 -2.42 -8.31
CA LEU A 136 -18.49 -2.02 -9.20
C LEU A 136 -19.65 -1.37 -8.44
N MET A 137 -19.96 -1.86 -7.24
CA MET A 137 -20.99 -1.27 -6.40
C MET A 137 -20.60 0.12 -5.86
N MET A 138 -19.33 0.29 -5.50
CA MET A 138 -18.85 1.55 -4.91
C MET A 138 -18.58 2.64 -5.95
N VAL A 139 -18.12 2.29 -7.15
CA VAL A 139 -17.93 3.24 -8.26
C VAL A 139 -19.27 3.86 -8.67
N LYS A 140 -20.34 3.05 -8.78
CA LYS A 140 -21.70 3.55 -9.11
C LYS A 140 -22.27 4.57 -8.11
N THR A 141 -21.84 4.51 -6.84
CA THR A 141 -22.26 5.48 -5.81
C THR A 141 -21.49 6.79 -5.88
N SER A 142 -20.25 6.77 -6.39
CA SER A 142 -19.39 7.97 -6.41
C SER A 142 -19.83 9.01 -7.45
N ASP A 143 -20.43 8.58 -8.57
CA ASP A 143 -21.03 9.50 -9.57
C ASP A 143 -22.18 10.33 -8.97
N ARG A 144 -22.85 9.83 -7.92
CA ARG A 144 -24.04 10.47 -7.36
C ARG A 144 -23.75 11.60 -6.37
N LYS A 145 -22.48 11.83 -5.99
CA LYS A 145 -22.08 12.90 -5.07
C LYS A 145 -21.39 14.10 -5.74
N THR A 146 -21.14 14.03 -7.05
CA THR A 146 -20.67 15.17 -7.86
C THR A 146 -21.80 15.96 -8.52
N GLU A 147 -23.04 15.47 -8.43
CA GLU A 147 -24.23 16.22 -8.88
C GLU A 147 -25.03 16.76 -7.70
N GLY A 148 -24.72 18.01 -7.34
CA GLY A 148 -25.73 18.98 -6.91
C GLY A 148 -25.36 19.81 -5.67
N PRO A 149 -25.99 20.99 -5.47
CA PRO A 149 -26.74 21.82 -6.42
C PRO A 149 -25.89 22.91 -7.13
#